data_AF-A0A938Q0A4-F1
#
_entry.id   AF-A0A938Q0A4-F1
#
_cell.length_a   1.000
_cell.length_b   1.000
_cell.length_c   1.000
_cell.angle_alpha   90.00
_cell.angle_beta   90.00
_cell.angle_gamma   90.00
#
_symmetry.space_group_name_H-M   'P 1'
#
loop_
_entity.id
_entity.type
_entity.pdbx_description
1 polymer ?
#
loop_
_entity_poly.entity_id
_entity_poly.type
_entity_poly.pdbx_seq_one_letter_code
_entity_poly.pdbx_strand_id
1 'polypeptide(L)'
;MSLAWALEYARQRDAGDNPLDVDASYALLEGRVKFADFDFVAGYEQLSGVRAAPDPAGSPAFQTPLATLHKWQGWADKFLTTPSAGVEDIYVGLNAKRSIWRAQAIWHDFAAEATGLHYGSEIDLLVACTIAKRYEVMLKFADYSADEGFTDTQKLWLQLGASF
;
A
#
# COMPACT_ATOMS: atom_id res chain seq x y z
N MET A 1 -8.80 8.94 -23.88
CA MET A 1 -7.61 8.77 -23.02
C MET A 1 -7.64 9.87 -21.98
N SER A 2 -7.37 9.58 -20.72
CA SER A 2 -7.23 10.60 -19.68
C SER A 2 -5.97 10.35 -18.85
N LEU A 3 -5.37 11.43 -18.40
CA LEU A 3 -4.24 11.44 -17.48
C LEU A 3 -4.72 12.02 -16.15
N ALA A 4 -4.32 11.40 -15.05
CA ALA A 4 -4.51 11.92 -13.71
C ALA A 4 -3.20 11.77 -12.93
N TRP A 5 -3.03 12.60 -11.91
CA TRP A 5 -1.88 12.57 -11.01
C TRP A 5 -2.30 12.99 -9.61
N ALA A 6 -1.54 12.56 -8.62
CA ALA A 6 -1.67 12.96 -7.23
C ALA A 6 -0.30 13.29 -6.66
N LEU A 7 -0.25 14.32 -5.82
CA LEU A 7 0.90 14.67 -5.00
C LEU A 7 0.38 14.92 -3.59
N GLU A 8 0.92 14.23 -2.60
CA GLU A 8 0.55 14.39 -1.20
C GLU A 8 1.79 14.60 -0.34
N TYR A 9 1.63 15.39 0.72
CA TYR A 9 2.66 15.59 1.74
C TYR A 9 1.98 15.80 3.09
N ALA A 10 2.52 15.14 4.11
CA ALA A 10 2.10 15.37 5.49
C ALA A 10 3.30 15.33 6.43
N ARG A 11 3.14 15.93 7.62
CA ARG A 11 4.14 15.92 8.68
C ARG A 11 3.47 15.64 10.00
N GLN A 12 4.04 14.69 10.74
CA GLN A 12 3.64 14.33 12.10
C GLN A 12 4.71 14.83 13.05
N ARG A 13 4.25 15.47 14.14
CA ARG A 13 5.11 15.90 15.23
C ARG A 13 4.54 15.40 16.55
N ASP A 14 5.40 15.26 17.53
CA ASP A 14 5.00 14.96 18.90
C ASP A 14 4.04 16.02 19.47
N ALA A 15 3.28 15.62 20.49
CA ALA A 15 2.34 16.49 21.19
C ALA A 15 2.17 16.05 22.64
N GLY A 16 1.95 17.01 23.55
CA GLY A 16 1.81 16.74 24.99
C GLY A 16 3.10 16.19 25.60
N ASP A 17 2.96 15.31 26.58
CA ASP A 17 4.09 14.68 27.28
C ASP A 17 4.57 13.40 26.55
N ASN A 18 4.72 13.47 25.22
CA ASN A 18 5.21 12.33 24.44
C ASN A 18 6.68 12.06 24.81
N PRO A 19 7.04 10.83 25.27
CA PRO A 19 8.43 10.50 25.58
C PRO A 19 9.33 10.41 24.34
N LEU A 20 8.76 10.30 23.15
CA LEU A 20 9.48 10.25 21.89
C LEU A 20 9.54 11.63 21.23
N ASP A 21 10.71 12.01 20.74
CA ASP A 21 10.88 13.12 19.80
C ASP A 21 10.43 12.66 18.40
N VAL A 22 9.23 13.06 17.99
CA VAL A 22 8.62 12.64 16.73
C VAL A 22 8.69 13.82 15.77
N ASP A 23 9.38 13.63 14.66
CA ASP A 23 9.36 14.55 13.53
C ASP A 23 9.42 13.74 12.24
N ALA A 24 8.25 13.31 11.77
CA ALA A 24 8.11 12.37 10.68
C ALA A 24 7.35 12.99 9.52
N SER A 25 7.61 12.55 8.30
CA SER A 25 6.93 13.00 7.09
C SER A 25 6.41 11.86 6.23
N TYR A 26 5.41 12.21 5.44
CA TYR A 26 4.82 11.38 4.41
C TYR A 26 4.89 12.11 3.08
N ALA A 27 5.15 11.38 2.00
CA ALA A 27 5.02 11.88 0.65
C ALA A 27 4.44 10.82 -0.29
N LEU A 28 3.63 11.24 -1.25
CA LEU A 28 3.12 10.41 -2.34
C LEU A 28 3.24 11.16 -3.65
N LEU A 29 3.70 10.46 -4.68
CA LEU A 29 3.56 10.84 -6.08
C LEU A 29 2.93 9.69 -6.85
N GLU A 30 1.76 9.90 -7.46
CA GLU A 30 1.08 8.89 -8.26
C GLU A 30 0.70 9.46 -9.63
N GLY A 31 0.87 8.67 -10.68
CA GLY A 31 0.41 8.96 -12.03
C GLY A 31 -0.50 7.85 -12.56
N ARG A 32 -1.55 8.24 -13.30
CA ARG A 32 -2.52 7.31 -13.89
C ARG A 32 -2.85 7.64 -15.33
N VAL A 33 -2.85 6.63 -16.18
CA VAL A 33 -3.25 6.74 -17.59
C VAL A 33 -4.39 5.78 -17.88
N LYS A 34 -5.54 6.35 -18.27
CA LYS A 34 -6.73 5.59 -18.65
C LYS A 34 -6.92 5.57 -20.15
N PHE A 35 -7.06 4.37 -20.71
CA PHE A 35 -7.34 4.15 -22.11
C PHE A 35 -8.27 2.94 -22.30
N ALA A 36 -9.43 3.17 -22.93
CA ALA A 36 -10.48 2.16 -23.12
C ALA A 36 -10.84 1.48 -21.78
N ASP A 37 -10.75 0.16 -21.72
CA ASP A 37 -11.08 -0.65 -20.55
C ASP A 37 -9.92 -0.74 -19.53
N PHE A 38 -8.80 -0.06 -19.78
CA PHE A 38 -7.56 -0.16 -18.99
C PHE A 38 -7.20 1.15 -18.27
N ASP A 39 -6.70 1.01 -17.04
CA ASP A 39 -6.16 2.09 -16.20
C ASP A 39 -4.82 1.66 -15.63
N PHE A 40 -3.75 2.24 -16.17
CA PHE A 40 -2.37 2.03 -15.74
C PHE A 40 -2.05 3.02 -14.63
N VAL A 41 -1.41 2.54 -13.57
CA VAL A 41 -0.96 3.36 -12.44
C VAL A 41 0.51 3.09 -12.16
N ALA A 42 1.23 4.14 -11.79
CA ALA A 42 2.55 4.01 -11.18
C ALA A 42 2.65 5.04 -10.05
N GLY A 43 3.32 4.69 -8.97
CA GLY A 43 3.49 5.61 -7.86
C GLY A 43 4.72 5.31 -7.02
N TYR A 44 5.06 6.30 -6.21
CA TYR A 44 6.06 6.25 -5.16
C TYR A 44 5.44 6.81 -3.89
N GLU A 45 5.43 6.00 -2.84
CA GLU A 45 4.97 6.38 -1.50
C GLU A 45 6.14 6.28 -0.51
N GLN A 46 6.25 7.25 0.38
CA GLN A 46 7.26 7.29 1.42
C GLN A 46 6.64 7.64 2.76
N LEU A 47 6.91 6.81 3.78
CA LEU A 47 6.67 7.12 5.19
C LEU A 47 8.03 7.11 5.88
N SER A 48 8.45 8.29 6.38
CA SER A 48 9.79 8.44 6.94
C SER A 48 10.01 7.57 8.16
N GLY A 49 11.24 7.10 8.33
CA GLY A 49 11.68 6.43 9.56
C GLY A 49 12.90 7.10 10.18
N VAL A 50 13.54 6.36 11.08
CA VAL A 50 14.81 6.73 11.69
C VAL A 50 15.80 5.57 11.58
N ARG A 51 17.09 5.91 11.51
CA ARG A 51 18.17 4.91 11.52
C ARG A 51 18.42 4.29 12.90
N ALA A 52 17.88 4.88 13.96
CA ALA A 52 18.08 4.40 15.31
C ALA A 52 17.38 3.05 15.53
N ALA A 53 17.96 2.22 16.41
CA ALA A 53 17.31 0.99 16.84
C ALA A 53 15.90 1.29 17.39
N PRO A 54 14.95 0.35 17.29
CA PRO A 54 13.62 0.51 17.86
C PRO A 54 13.71 0.93 19.33
N ASP A 55 13.15 2.08 19.67
CA ASP A 55 13.08 2.52 21.06
C ASP A 55 12.00 1.69 21.77
N PRO A 56 12.25 1.14 22.98
CA PRO A 56 11.21 0.50 23.77
C PRO A 56 10.00 1.43 24.07
N ALA A 57 10.17 2.75 24.01
CA ALA A 57 9.09 3.73 24.11
C ALA A 57 8.23 3.86 22.83
N GLY A 58 8.69 3.32 21.69
CA GLY A 58 7.96 3.26 20.42
C GLY A 58 8.78 3.70 19.21
N SER A 59 8.12 3.86 18.06
CA SER A 59 8.77 4.24 16.81
C SER A 59 8.46 5.71 16.46
N PRO A 60 9.48 6.56 16.20
CA PRO A 60 9.25 7.90 15.69
C PRO A 60 8.96 7.94 14.18
N ALA A 61 8.81 6.78 13.51
CA ALA A 61 8.41 6.72 12.11
C ALA A 61 7.00 7.28 11.89
N PHE A 62 6.69 7.70 10.66
CA PHE A 62 5.36 8.19 10.31
C PHE A 62 4.32 7.07 10.42
N GLN A 63 3.23 7.29 11.16
CA GLN A 63 2.20 6.28 11.41
C GLN A 63 0.84 6.70 10.86
N THR A 64 0.08 5.76 10.31
CA THR A 64 -1.27 6.02 9.76
C THR A 64 -2.34 5.12 10.41
N PRO A 65 -2.66 5.30 11.71
CA PRO A 65 -3.53 4.38 12.44
C PRO A 65 -4.97 4.32 11.92
N LEU A 66 -5.41 5.31 11.13
CA LEU A 66 -6.74 5.38 10.54
C LEU A 66 -6.74 5.05 9.03
N ALA A 67 -5.58 4.72 8.44
CA ALA A 67 -5.50 4.42 7.01
C ALA A 67 -5.92 2.98 6.70
N THR A 68 -6.53 2.80 5.53
CA THR A 68 -6.75 1.49 4.93
C THR A 68 -5.46 1.03 4.26
N LEU A 69 -4.43 0.72 5.06
CA LEU A 69 -3.07 0.39 4.61
C LEU A 69 -3.03 -0.74 3.57
N HIS A 70 -3.94 -1.71 3.70
CA HIS A 70 -4.21 -2.77 2.71
C HIS A 70 -4.48 -2.26 1.28
N LYS A 71 -4.78 -0.98 1.06
CA LYS A 71 -4.94 -0.44 -0.30
C LYS A 71 -3.62 0.06 -0.90
N TRP A 72 -2.71 0.55 -0.05
CA TRP A 72 -1.57 1.36 -0.46
C TRP A 72 -0.24 0.59 -0.38
N GLN A 73 -0.04 -0.24 0.65
CA GLN A 73 1.23 -0.91 0.92
C GLN A 73 1.09 -2.44 0.83
N GLY A 74 0.54 -2.90 -0.30
CA GLY A 74 0.27 -4.31 -0.57
C GLY A 74 -0.94 -4.87 0.18
N TRP A 75 -1.42 -6.02 -0.29
CA TRP A 75 -2.55 -6.74 0.29
C TRP A 75 -2.10 -7.81 1.29
N ALA A 76 -0.82 -8.22 1.27
CA ALA A 76 -0.23 -9.15 2.24
C ALA A 76 -0.16 -8.57 3.66
N ASP A 77 -0.46 -7.27 3.83
CA ASP A 77 -0.53 -6.55 5.10
C ASP A 77 0.78 -6.59 5.90
N LYS A 78 1.93 -6.51 5.23
CA LYS A 78 3.25 -6.48 5.89
C LYS A 78 3.53 -5.17 6.62
N PHE A 79 2.98 -4.07 6.11
CA PHE A 79 3.26 -2.72 6.57
C PHE A 79 2.05 -2.06 7.25
N LEU A 80 1.18 -2.85 7.93
CA LEU A 80 0.07 -2.29 8.72
C LEU A 80 0.51 -1.38 9.88
N THR A 81 1.78 -1.46 10.24
CA THR A 81 2.45 -0.52 11.14
C THR A 81 3.77 -0.19 10.50
N THR A 82 4.04 1.10 10.28
CA THR A 82 5.28 1.53 9.62
C THR A 82 6.47 1.07 10.48
N PRO A 83 7.44 0.34 9.91
CA PRO A 83 8.65 -0.06 10.60
C PRO A 83 9.44 1.16 11.12
N SER A 84 10.30 0.97 12.12
CA SER A 84 11.10 2.08 12.67
C SER A 84 12.00 2.75 11.64
N ALA A 85 12.49 1.99 10.67
CA ALA A 85 13.29 2.52 9.57
C ALA A 85 12.43 3.11 8.42
N GLY A 86 11.12 3.23 8.60
CA GLY A 86 10.20 3.79 7.60
C GLY A 86 9.83 2.79 6.53
N VAL A 87 9.14 3.24 5.50
CA VAL A 87 8.90 2.46 4.28
C VAL A 87 8.92 3.36 3.06
N GLU A 88 9.55 2.87 2.00
CA GLU A 88 9.41 3.33 0.64
C GLU A 88 8.71 2.23 -0.16
N ASP A 89 7.73 2.61 -0.97
CA ASP A 89 7.00 1.72 -1.87
C ASP A 89 6.99 2.32 -3.27
N ILE A 90 7.61 1.61 -4.21
CA ILE A 90 7.46 1.86 -5.65
C ILE A 90 6.51 0.81 -6.20
N TYR A 91 5.43 1.26 -6.83
CA TYR A 91 4.45 0.35 -7.40
C TYR A 91 4.06 0.68 -8.83
N VAL A 92 3.73 -0.37 -9.58
CA VAL A 92 3.09 -0.27 -10.89
C VAL A 92 1.89 -1.21 -10.94
N GLY A 93 0.81 -0.74 -11.55
CA GLY A 93 -0.43 -1.50 -11.58
C GLY A 93 -1.20 -1.34 -12.87
N LEU A 94 -2.02 -2.35 -13.15
CA LEU A 94 -2.97 -2.39 -14.24
C LEU A 94 -4.35 -2.74 -13.68
N ASN A 95 -5.32 -1.88 -13.97
CA ASN A 95 -6.72 -2.17 -13.73
C ASN A 95 -7.42 -2.36 -15.07
N ALA A 96 -8.27 -3.37 -15.15
CA ALA A 96 -9.12 -3.62 -16.31
C ALA A 96 -10.57 -3.69 -15.86
N LYS A 97 -11.48 -3.04 -16.59
CA LYS A 97 -12.92 -3.13 -16.35
C LYS A 97 -13.67 -3.27 -17.65
N ARG A 98 -14.42 -4.36 -17.78
CA ARG A 98 -15.24 -4.61 -18.97
C ARG A 98 -16.53 -5.34 -18.61
N SER A 99 -17.66 -4.79 -19.02
CA SER A 99 -18.99 -5.33 -18.71
C SER A 99 -19.16 -5.53 -17.19
N ILE A 100 -19.48 -6.75 -16.76
CA ILE A 100 -19.65 -7.11 -15.36
C ILE A 100 -18.32 -7.41 -14.64
N TRP A 101 -17.20 -7.49 -15.35
CA TRP A 101 -15.92 -7.93 -14.82
C TRP A 101 -14.99 -6.76 -14.50
N ARG A 102 -14.22 -6.91 -13.43
CA ARG A 102 -13.05 -6.08 -13.12
C ARG A 102 -11.89 -6.97 -12.71
N ALA A 103 -10.69 -6.58 -13.11
CA ALA A 103 -9.45 -7.21 -12.72
C ALA A 103 -8.42 -6.14 -12.34
N GLN A 104 -7.52 -6.49 -11.43
CA GLN A 104 -6.43 -5.62 -11.01
C GLN A 104 -5.19 -6.48 -10.77
N ALA A 105 -4.06 -5.98 -11.24
CA ALA A 105 -2.74 -6.52 -10.94
C ALA A 105 -1.85 -5.37 -10.49
N ILE A 106 -1.15 -5.50 -9.38
CA ILE A 106 -0.20 -4.50 -8.88
C ILE A 106 1.06 -5.23 -8.45
N TRP A 107 2.21 -4.64 -8.77
CA TRP A 107 3.49 -5.05 -8.24
C TRP A 107 4.05 -3.92 -7.38
N HIS A 108 4.61 -4.28 -6.24
CA HIS A 108 5.24 -3.39 -5.27
C HIS A 108 6.69 -3.80 -5.02
N ASP A 109 7.55 -2.81 -4.81
CA ASP A 109 8.93 -2.95 -4.32
C ASP A 109 9.09 -2.13 -3.05
N PHE A 110 9.43 -2.80 -1.95
CA PHE A 110 9.46 -2.20 -0.62
C PHE A 110 10.89 -2.10 -0.10
N ALA A 111 11.25 -0.92 0.41
CA ALA A 111 12.51 -0.67 1.07
C ALA A 111 12.34 0.13 2.36
N ALA A 112 13.35 0.07 3.23
CA ALA A 112 13.46 0.92 4.39
C ALA A 112 13.86 2.33 3.97
N GLU A 113 13.01 3.32 4.24
CA GLU A 113 13.29 4.73 3.90
C GLU A 113 14.60 5.24 4.50
N ALA A 114 14.82 4.99 5.79
CA ALA A 114 15.95 5.57 6.50
C ALA A 114 17.30 4.90 6.17
N THR A 115 17.28 3.63 5.74
CA THR A 115 18.50 2.81 5.58
C THR A 115 18.73 2.28 4.17
N GLY A 116 17.72 2.26 3.30
CA GLY A 116 17.77 1.65 1.98
C GLY A 116 17.78 0.11 1.99
N LEU A 117 17.49 -0.52 3.13
CA LEU A 117 17.38 -1.97 3.22
C LEU A 117 16.20 -2.48 2.39
N HIS A 118 16.41 -3.47 1.52
CA HIS A 118 15.33 -4.08 0.76
C HIS A 118 14.47 -4.97 1.67
N TYR A 119 13.20 -4.64 1.79
CA TYR A 119 12.25 -5.44 2.57
C TYR A 119 11.70 -6.61 1.76
N GLY A 120 11.51 -6.40 0.46
CA GLY A 120 11.02 -7.41 -0.46
C GLY A 120 10.08 -6.82 -1.50
N SER A 121 9.39 -7.69 -2.22
CA SER A 121 8.44 -7.31 -3.25
C SER A 121 7.14 -8.09 -3.14
N GLU A 122 6.07 -7.54 -3.72
CA GLU A 122 4.73 -8.12 -3.66
C GLU A 122 4.02 -8.08 -5.00
N ILE A 123 3.27 -9.15 -5.30
CA ILE A 123 2.31 -9.18 -6.40
C ILE A 123 0.90 -9.33 -5.84
N ASP A 124 0.03 -8.42 -6.24
CA ASP A 124 -1.37 -8.37 -5.88
C ASP A 124 -2.25 -8.63 -7.11
N LEU A 125 -3.19 -9.57 -6.99
CA LEU A 125 -4.10 -9.99 -8.07
C LEU A 125 -5.54 -10.02 -7.60
N LEU A 126 -6.43 -9.35 -8.33
CA LEU A 126 -7.86 -9.33 -8.05
C LEU A 126 -8.65 -9.64 -9.31
N VAL A 127 -9.69 -10.46 -9.14
CA VAL A 127 -10.77 -10.58 -10.12
C VAL A 127 -12.11 -10.47 -9.40
N ALA A 128 -13.03 -9.71 -9.97
CA ALA A 128 -14.38 -9.58 -9.44
C ALA A 128 -15.42 -9.45 -10.54
N CYS A 129 -16.65 -9.85 -10.24
CA CYS A 129 -17.80 -9.64 -11.11
C CYS A 129 -19.02 -9.13 -10.35
N THR A 130 -19.82 -8.29 -11.03
CA THR A 130 -21.08 -7.76 -10.49
C THR A 130 -22.27 -8.31 -11.29
N ILE A 131 -23.04 -9.20 -10.69
CA ILE A 131 -24.18 -9.89 -11.29
C ILE A 131 -25.47 -9.11 -10.99
N ALA A 132 -26.30 -8.91 -12.03
CA ALA A 132 -27.58 -8.20 -11.96
C ALA A 132 -27.50 -6.81 -11.29
N LYS A 133 -26.30 -6.19 -11.28
CA LYS A 133 -26.01 -4.93 -10.57
C LYS A 133 -26.31 -4.97 -9.06
N ARG A 134 -26.40 -6.16 -8.47
CA ARG A 134 -26.82 -6.36 -7.07
C ARG A 134 -25.89 -7.26 -6.26
N TYR A 135 -25.23 -8.21 -6.92
CA TYR A 135 -24.38 -9.19 -6.25
C TYR A 135 -22.95 -9.05 -6.74
N GLU A 136 -22.00 -8.90 -5.83
CA GLU A 136 -20.58 -8.87 -6.14
C GLU A 136 -19.91 -10.15 -5.64
N VAL A 137 -19.08 -10.76 -6.49
CA VAL A 137 -18.16 -11.84 -6.12
C VAL A 137 -16.75 -11.35 -6.42
N MET A 138 -15.85 -11.45 -5.45
CA MET A 138 -14.48 -10.98 -5.58
C MET A 138 -13.50 -12.00 -5.00
N LEU A 139 -12.45 -12.28 -5.77
CA LEU A 139 -11.29 -13.04 -5.37
C LEU A 139 -10.09 -12.10 -5.35
N LYS A 140 -9.34 -12.09 -4.26
CA LYS A 140 -8.06 -11.39 -4.15
C LYS A 140 -6.97 -12.36 -3.75
N PHE A 141 -5.77 -12.13 -4.25
CA PHE A 141 -4.56 -12.87 -3.91
C PHE A 141 -3.40 -11.88 -3.74
N ALA A 142 -2.53 -12.16 -2.78
CA ALA A 142 -1.31 -11.42 -2.50
C ALA A 142 -0.16 -12.41 -2.29
N ASP A 143 1.00 -12.13 -2.87
CA ASP A 143 2.23 -12.91 -2.70
C ASP A 143 3.40 -11.98 -2.42
N TYR A 144 3.80 -11.90 -1.16
CA TYR A 144 4.94 -11.14 -0.67
C TYR A 144 6.15 -12.07 -0.52
N SER A 145 7.23 -11.72 -1.22
CA SER A 145 8.55 -12.36 -1.10
C SER A 145 9.46 -11.45 -0.28
N ALA A 146 9.93 -11.94 0.87
CA ALA A 146 10.81 -11.18 1.76
C ALA A 146 12.27 -11.29 1.32
N ASP A 147 12.99 -10.18 1.42
CA ASP A 147 14.46 -10.18 1.33
C ASP A 147 15.06 -10.11 2.74
N GLU A 148 14.88 -8.98 3.43
CA GLU A 148 15.36 -8.77 4.79
C GLU A 148 14.28 -8.19 5.73
N GLY A 149 14.34 -8.57 7.01
CA GLY A 149 13.49 -7.99 8.07
C GLY A 149 12.05 -8.53 8.15
N PHE A 150 11.58 -9.24 7.12
CA PHE A 150 10.23 -9.80 7.05
C PHE A 150 10.25 -11.29 6.68
N THR A 151 9.06 -11.87 6.51
CA THR A 151 8.87 -13.28 6.11
C THR A 151 8.01 -13.36 4.86
N ASP A 152 8.19 -14.39 4.05
CA ASP A 152 7.30 -14.64 2.91
C ASP A 152 5.85 -14.78 3.39
N THR A 153 4.90 -14.26 2.61
CA THR A 153 3.49 -14.30 2.98
C THR A 153 2.60 -14.34 1.77
N GLN A 154 1.74 -15.35 1.74
CA GLN A 154 0.67 -15.49 0.76
C GLN A 154 -0.68 -15.34 1.44
N LYS A 155 -1.60 -14.64 0.79
CA LYS A 155 -2.97 -14.47 1.26
C LYS A 155 -3.97 -14.59 0.12
N LEU A 156 -5.12 -15.19 0.43
CA LEU A 156 -6.24 -15.37 -0.50
C LEU A 156 -7.53 -14.97 0.20
N TRP A 157 -8.35 -14.14 -0.45
CA TRP A 157 -9.65 -13.73 0.06
C TRP A 157 -10.74 -14.01 -0.96
N LEU A 158 -11.85 -14.57 -0.48
CA LEU A 158 -13.11 -14.63 -1.21
C LEU A 158 -14.12 -13.72 -0.52
N GLN A 159 -14.71 -12.80 -1.28
CA GLN A 159 -15.70 -11.85 -0.78
C GLN A 159 -16.99 -11.93 -1.60
N LEU A 160 -18.13 -11.88 -0.90
CA LEU A 160 -19.47 -11.87 -1.46
C LEU A 160 -20.21 -10.64 -0.93
N GLY A 161 -20.75 -9.83 -1.83
CA GLY A 161 -21.50 -8.61 -1.51
C GLY A 161 -22.91 -8.63 -2.10
N ALA A 162 -23.88 -8.03 -1.40
CA ALA A 162 -25.24 -7.85 -1.87
C ALA A 162 -25.76 -6.45 -1.51
N SER A 163 -26.45 -5.79 -2.45
CA SER A 163 -27.14 -4.51 -2.22
C SER A 163 -28.66 -4.71 -2.30
N PHE A 164 -29.39 -4.20 -1.30
CA PHE A 164 -30.84 -4.32 -1.12
C PHE A 164 -31.56 -2.97 -1.18
#